data_AF-A0A0C3S234-F1
#
_entry.id   AF-A0A0C3S234-F1
#
_cell.length_a   1.000
_cell.length_b   1.000
_cell.length_c   1.000
_cell.angle_alpha   90.00
_cell.angle_beta   90.00
_cell.angle_gamma   90.00
#
_symmetry.space_group_name_H-M   'P 1'
#
loop_
_entity.id
_entity.type
_entity.pdbx_description
1 polymer ?
#
loop_
_entity_poly.entity_id
_entity_poly.type
_entity_poly.pdbx_seq_one_letter_code
_entity_poly.pdbx_strand_id
1 'polypeptide(L)'
;MRATVPRLVRVVTRSQLSEIPSRTVVQPLQPQQRSDIAQPSLIETLLKRKASLGDKYPSNIRIEPVLTRDTFKDVPTGTIKELKELLKER
;
A
#
# COMPACT_ATOMS: atom_id res chain seq x y z
N MET A 1 -32.88 -29.29 -28.98
CA MET A 1 -33.03 -27.88 -28.55
C MET A 1 -32.85 -27.83 -27.04
N ARG A 2 -31.92 -27.01 -26.52
CA ARG A 2 -31.59 -26.95 -25.08
C ARG A 2 -32.31 -25.75 -24.47
N ALA A 3 -33.20 -25.96 -23.51
CA ALA A 3 -33.91 -24.88 -22.84
C ALA A 3 -32.94 -24.04 -21.99
N THR A 4 -32.93 -22.72 -22.19
CA THR A 4 -32.17 -21.77 -21.38
C THR A 4 -32.99 -21.30 -20.18
N VAL A 5 -32.32 -21.07 -19.05
CA VAL A 5 -32.94 -20.57 -17.81
C VAL A 5 -33.61 -19.22 -18.07
N PRO A 6 -34.87 -19.00 -17.64
CA PRO A 6 -35.53 -17.71 -17.78
C PRO A 6 -34.78 -16.66 -16.95
N ARG A 7 -34.18 -15.69 -17.63
CA ARG A 7 -33.56 -14.52 -16.99
C ARG A 7 -34.60 -13.42 -16.85
N LEU A 8 -34.88 -13.01 -15.63
CA LEU A 8 -35.62 -11.78 -15.35
C LEU A 8 -34.76 -10.58 -15.75
N VAL A 9 -35.12 -9.90 -16.84
CA VAL A 9 -34.47 -8.65 -17.26
C VAL A 9 -35.34 -7.50 -16.81
N ARG A 10 -34.80 -6.64 -15.95
CA ARG A 10 -35.47 -5.40 -15.54
C ARG A 10 -35.04 -4.28 -16.48
N VAL A 11 -35.98 -3.74 -17.25
CA VAL A 11 -35.75 -2.56 -18.08
C VAL A 11 -35.90 -1.32 -17.19
N VAL A 12 -34.85 -0.50 -17.12
CA VAL A 12 -34.77 0.73 -16.34
C VAL A 12 -34.76 1.91 -17.33
N THR A 13 -35.56 2.94 -17.07
CA THR A 13 -35.65 4.11 -17.97
C THR A 13 -34.44 5.03 -17.78
N ARG A 14 -34.01 5.70 -18.86
CA ARG A 14 -32.86 6.62 -18.81
C ARG A 14 -33.02 7.75 -17.79
N SER A 15 -34.25 8.17 -17.50
CA SER A 15 -34.56 9.17 -16.48
C SER A 15 -34.24 8.73 -15.06
N GLN A 16 -34.20 7.42 -14.78
CA GLN A 16 -33.81 6.92 -13.45
C GLN A 16 -32.29 6.92 -13.24
N LEU A 17 -31.51 7.22 -14.29
CA LEU A 17 -30.05 7.31 -14.23
C LEU A 17 -29.55 8.75 -14.00
N SER A 18 -30.42 9.76 -14.08
CA SER A 18 -30.01 11.17 -13.92
C SER A 18 -29.69 11.58 -12.48
N GLU A 19 -30.09 10.78 -11.49
CA GLU A 19 -29.74 10.98 -10.08
C GLU A 19 -28.33 10.45 -9.73
N ILE A 20 -27.75 9.63 -10.60
CA ILE A 20 -26.36 9.22 -10.48
C ILE A 20 -25.53 10.37 -11.03
N PRO A 21 -24.69 11.04 -10.22
CA PRO A 21 -23.86 12.11 -10.74
C PRO A 21 -22.94 11.54 -11.82
N SER A 22 -23.29 11.76 -13.09
CA SER A 22 -22.47 11.48 -14.27
C SER A 22 -21.31 12.48 -14.40
N ARG A 23 -20.93 13.12 -13.30
CA ARG A 23 -19.72 13.92 -13.24
C ARG A 23 -18.62 12.93 -13.00
N THR A 24 -18.10 12.37 -14.09
CA THR A 24 -16.74 11.84 -14.11
C THR A 24 -15.86 13.00 -13.64
N VAL A 25 -15.60 13.06 -12.34
CA VAL A 25 -14.58 13.92 -11.78
C VAL A 25 -13.31 13.32 -12.32
N VAL A 26 -12.85 13.83 -13.46
CA VAL A 26 -11.53 13.55 -13.99
C VAL A 26 -10.59 14.07 -12.94
N GLN A 27 -10.18 13.21 -12.01
CA GLN A 27 -9.09 13.53 -11.13
C GLN A 27 -7.89 13.80 -12.03
N PRO A 28 -7.21 14.94 -11.91
CA PRO A 28 -5.98 15.15 -12.64
C PRO A 28 -5.05 13.97 -12.31
N LEU A 29 -4.45 13.37 -13.34
CA LEU A 29 -3.45 12.35 -13.12
C LEU A 29 -2.41 12.92 -12.15
N GLN A 30 -2.21 12.25 -11.02
CA GLN A 30 -1.14 12.65 -10.12
C GLN A 30 0.17 12.59 -10.91
N PRO A 31 1.07 13.58 -10.74
CA PRO A 31 2.35 13.55 -11.40
C PRO A 31 3.04 12.24 -11.03
N GLN A 32 3.48 11.49 -12.04
CA GLN A 32 4.19 10.24 -11.82
C GLN A 32 5.39 10.52 -10.93
N GLN A 33 5.56 9.74 -9.86
CA GLN A 33 6.74 9.83 -9.00
C GLN A 33 7.97 9.57 -9.88
N ARG A 34 8.84 10.58 -10.01
CA ARG A 34 10.09 10.46 -10.75
C ARG A 34 11.06 9.61 -9.94
N SER A 35 11.65 8.58 -10.56
CA SER A 35 12.67 7.72 -9.96
C SER A 35 13.93 8.47 -9.53
N ASP A 36 14.18 9.63 -10.15
CA ASP A 36 15.39 10.43 -9.93
C ASP A 36 15.38 11.16 -8.58
N ILE A 37 14.22 11.24 -7.93
CA ILE A 37 14.05 11.91 -6.64
C ILE A 37 14.18 10.84 -5.55
N ALA A 38 15.26 10.93 -4.75
CA ALA A 38 15.43 10.08 -3.59
C ALA A 38 14.27 10.26 -2.61
N GLN A 39 13.43 9.23 -2.48
CA GLN A 39 12.36 9.19 -1.49
C GLN A 39 12.95 8.87 -0.12
N PRO A 40 12.48 9.51 0.95
CA PRO A 40 12.87 9.11 2.29
C PRO A 40 12.37 7.70 2.57
N SER A 41 13.15 6.90 3.31
CA SER A 41 12.70 5.59 3.76
C SER A 41 11.49 5.73 4.70
N LEU A 42 10.66 4.69 4.75
CA LEU A 42 9.55 4.56 5.68
C LEU A 42 10.06 4.66 7.11
N ILE A 43 11.20 4.03 7.40
CA ILE A 43 11.85 4.10 8.71
C ILE A 43 12.19 5.55 9.07
N GLU A 44 12.82 6.31 8.17
CA GLU A 44 13.09 7.74 8.39
C GLU A 44 11.80 8.54 8.61
N THR A 45 10.77 8.25 7.83
CA THR A 45 9.48 8.93 7.94
C THR A 45 8.83 8.65 9.30
N LEU A 46 8.89 7.41 9.78
CA LEU A 46 8.36 7.02 11.08
C LEU A 46 9.19 7.61 12.24
N LEU A 47 10.52 7.65 12.12
CA LEU A 47 11.39 8.30 13.10
C LEU A 47 11.10 9.80 13.20
N LYS A 48 10.94 10.50 12.07
CA LYS A 48 10.54 11.91 12.04
C LYS A 48 9.18 12.12 12.71
N ARG A 49 8.19 11.26 12.42
CA ARG A 49 6.86 11.31 13.05
C ARG A 49 6.92 11.07 14.57
N LYS A 50 7.73 10.10 15.00
CA LYS A 50 7.95 9.82 16.42
C LYS A 50 8.56 11.02 17.13
N ALA A 51 9.58 11.63 16.53
CA ALA A 51 10.19 12.85 17.07
C ALA A 51 9.20 14.03 17.12
N SER A 52 8.34 14.20 16.11
CA SER A 52 7.37 15.31 16.09
C SER A 52 6.20 15.14 17.05
N LEU A 53 5.76 13.90 17.29
CA LEU A 53 4.58 13.61 18.12
C LEU A 53 4.93 13.34 19.59
N GLY A 54 6.17 12.93 19.89
CA GLY A 54 6.61 12.63 21.25
C GLY A 54 5.66 11.65 21.95
N ASP A 55 5.05 12.10 23.05
CA ASP A 55 4.12 11.30 23.87
C ASP A 55 2.81 10.93 23.18
N LYS A 56 2.45 11.62 22.08
CA LYS A 56 1.26 11.29 21.27
C LYS A 56 1.55 10.20 20.23
N TYR A 57 2.79 9.72 20.14
CA TYR A 57 3.12 8.66 19.19
C TYR A 57 2.46 7.33 19.62
N PRO A 58 1.81 6.61 18.70
CA PRO A 58 1.13 5.36 19.01
C PRO A 58 2.08 4.32 19.61
N SER A 59 1.69 3.74 20.76
CA SER A 59 2.48 2.72 21.47
C SER A 59 2.53 1.37 20.77
N ASN A 60 1.61 1.11 19.85
CA ASN A 60 1.55 -0.13 19.07
C ASN A 60 2.54 -0.16 17.89
N ILE A 61 3.24 0.94 17.58
CA ILE A 61 4.24 0.98 16.51
C ILE A 61 5.64 1.00 17.12
N ARG A 62 6.36 -0.10 16.95
CA ARG A 62 7.77 -0.22 17.33
C ARG A 62 8.66 -0.14 16.08
N ILE A 63 9.69 0.70 16.15
CA ILE A 63 10.71 0.85 15.11
C ILE A 63 11.94 0.08 15.59
N GLU A 64 12.28 -1.00 14.89
CA GLU A 64 13.46 -1.82 15.22
C GLU A 64 14.75 -1.18 14.70
N PRO A 65 15.90 -1.45 15.34
CA PRO A 65 17.20 -0.98 14.88
C PRO A 65 17.65 -1.68 13.60
N VAL A 66 18.58 -1.06 12.89
CA VAL A 66 19.18 -1.61 11.67
C VAL A 66 19.99 -2.87 12.01
N LEU A 67 19.69 -3.98 11.33
CA LEU A 67 20.39 -5.25 11.49
C LEU A 67 21.72 -5.23 10.73
N THR A 68 22.82 -5.58 11.41
CA THR A 68 24.17 -5.61 10.84
C THR A 68 24.55 -7.00 10.35
N ARG A 69 25.78 -7.19 9.85
CA ARG A 69 26.25 -8.53 9.47
C ARG A 69 26.32 -9.48 10.66
N ASP A 70 26.64 -8.95 11.83
CA ASP A 70 26.82 -9.73 13.06
C ASP A 70 25.51 -10.39 13.52
N THR A 71 24.36 -9.78 13.21
CA THR A 71 23.05 -10.35 13.57
C THR A 71 22.76 -11.66 12.80
N PHE A 72 23.46 -11.94 11.71
CA PHE A 72 23.28 -13.14 10.89
C PHE A 72 24.41 -14.17 11.06
N LYS A 73 25.33 -13.97 12.02
CA LYS A 73 26.52 -14.81 12.15
C LYS A 73 26.21 -16.29 12.37
N ASP A 74 25.18 -16.59 13.13
CA ASP A 74 24.78 -17.96 13.50
C ASP A 74 23.63 -18.49 12.62
N VAL A 75 23.27 -17.78 11.55
CA VAL A 75 22.18 -18.16 10.65
C VAL A 75 22.74 -19.00 9.50
N PRO A 76 22.09 -20.13 9.12
CA PRO A 76 22.50 -20.91 7.97
C PRO A 76 22.58 -20.07 6.69
N THR A 77 23.65 -20.22 5.91
CA THR A 77 23.91 -19.38 4.71
C THR A 77 22.79 -19.45 3.67
N GLY A 78 22.09 -20.57 3.56
CA GLY A 78 20.95 -20.75 2.66
C GLY A 78 19.75 -19.85 3.00
N THR A 79 19.53 -19.50 4.26
CA THR A 79 18.36 -18.72 4.70
C THR A 79 18.63 -17.22 4.82
N ILE A 80 19.90 -16.81 4.92
CA ILE A 80 20.28 -15.38 5.04
C ILE A 80 19.75 -14.54 3.87
N LYS A 81 19.76 -15.09 2.64
CA LYS A 81 19.30 -14.36 1.45
C LYS A 81 17.81 -14.01 1.53
N GLU A 82 17.00 -14.99 1.93
CA GLU A 82 15.54 -14.83 2.09
C GLU A 82 15.24 -13.85 3.22
N LEU A 83 15.93 -13.96 4.36
CA LEU A 83 15.76 -13.03 5.48
C LEU A 83 16.10 -11.59 5.09
N LYS A 84 17.20 -11.38 4.35
CA LYS A 84 17.56 -10.04 3.86
C LYS A 84 16.54 -9.48 2.89
N GLU A 85 15.88 -10.33 2.10
CA GLU A 85 14.83 -9.90 1.19
C GLU A 85 13.55 -9.49 1.93
N LEU A 86 13.19 -10.20 3.00
CA LEU A 86 12.07 -9.84 3.88
C LEU A 86 12.30 -8.53 4.64
N LEU A 87 13.56 -8.22 4.95
CA LEU A 87 13.94 -7.00 5.67
C LEU A 87 14.08 -5.77 4.78
N LYS A 88 14.08 -5.93 3.45
CA LYS A 88 14.12 -4.80 2.53
C LYS A 88 12.77 -4.09 2.51
N GLU A 89 12.85 -2.77 2.59
CA GLU A 89 11.70 -1.91 2.35
C GLU A 89 11.23 -2.05 0.89
N ARG A 90 9.91 -2.08 0.68
CA ARG A 90 9.25 -2.26 -0.62
C ARG A 90 8.48 -1.01 -1.01
#